data_AF-A0A699WX59-F1
#
_entry.id   AF-A0A699WX59-F1
#
_cell.length_a   1.000
_cell.length_b   1.000
_cell.length_c   1.000
_cell.angle_alpha   90.00
_cell.angle_beta   90.00
_cell.angle_gamma   90.00
#
_symmetry.space_group_name_H-M   'P 1'
#
loop_
_entity.id
_entity.type
_entity.pdbx_description
1 polymer ?
#
loop_
_entity_poly.entity_id
_entity_poly.type
_entity_poly.pdbx_seq_one_letter_code
_entity_poly.pdbx_strand_id
1 'polypeptide(L)'
;VRVEQGQALRRYGQIIGFASQPIEAGQHVHVQNVEMSDFSRDYAFGVDVHETPKTEAFFQGIVRADGRVATRNYIGILTSVNCSATVARAIADQFRRDIHPEALADYPNID
;
A
#
# COMPACT_ATOMS: atom_id res chain seq x y z
N VAL A 1 27.98 -2.91 -14.69
CA VAL A 1 28.62 -3.67 -15.78
C VAL A 1 28.37 -2.91 -17.07
N ARG A 2 29.34 -2.90 -18.01
CA ARG A 2 29.16 -2.31 -19.35
C ARG A 2 28.05 -3.04 -20.10
N VAL A 3 27.24 -2.29 -20.84
CA VAL A 3 26.21 -2.83 -21.73
C VAL A 3 26.72 -2.70 -23.16
N GLU A 4 26.84 -3.80 -23.89
CA GLU A 4 27.26 -3.79 -25.28
C GLU A 4 26.11 -3.35 -26.20
N GLN A 5 26.47 -2.87 -27.39
CA GLN A 5 25.50 -2.55 -28.43
C GLN A 5 24.57 -3.74 -28.70
N GLY A 6 23.28 -3.46 -28.87
CA GLY A 6 22.21 -4.44 -29.10
C GLY A 6 21.76 -5.20 -27.84
N GLN A 7 22.42 -5.01 -26.68
CA GLN A 7 21.96 -5.65 -25.45
C GLN A 7 20.70 -4.97 -24.91
N ALA A 8 19.82 -5.79 -24.33
CA ALA A 8 18.56 -5.34 -23.76
C ALA A 8 18.79 -4.51 -22.48
N LEU A 9 18.18 -3.32 -22.45
CA LEU A 9 18.16 -2.46 -21.28
C LEU A 9 16.92 -2.79 -20.44
N ARG A 10 17.11 -2.99 -19.13
CA ARG A 10 16.03 -3.37 -18.22
C ARG A 10 15.74 -2.30 -17.18
N ARG A 11 14.46 -2.02 -16.96
CA ARG A 11 13.96 -1.21 -15.84
C ARG A 11 12.69 -1.85 -15.29
N TYR A 12 12.59 -1.96 -13.96
CA TYR A 12 11.50 -2.69 -13.28
C TYR A 12 11.36 -4.15 -13.76
N GLY A 13 12.49 -4.81 -14.07
CA GLY A 13 12.52 -6.18 -14.60
C GLY A 13 12.19 -6.30 -16.09
N GLN A 14 11.65 -5.26 -16.72
CA GLN A 14 11.17 -5.29 -18.10
C GLN A 14 12.18 -4.69 -19.08
N ILE A 15 12.23 -5.22 -20.30
CA ILE A 15 13.01 -4.64 -21.40
C ILE A 15 12.36 -3.32 -21.81
N ILE A 16 13.13 -2.22 -21.75
CA ILE A 16 12.68 -0.87 -22.13
C ILE A 16 13.23 -0.39 -23.49
N GLY A 17 14.08 -1.20 -24.11
CA GLY A 17 14.79 -0.89 -25.34
C GLY A 17 16.12 -1.63 -25.39
N PHE A 18 16.93 -1.30 -26.40
CA PHE A 18 18.25 -1.88 -26.61
C PHE A 18 19.30 -0.78 -26.69
N ALA A 19 20.54 -1.10 -26.33
CA ALA A 19 21.64 -0.14 -26.41
C ALA A 19 22.02 0.10 -27.88
N SER A 20 21.88 1.32 -28.40
CA SER A 20 22.25 1.63 -29.79
C SER A 20 23.76 1.75 -29.99
N GLN A 21 24.52 1.85 -28.91
CA GLN A 21 25.99 1.87 -28.83
C GLN A 21 26.41 1.30 -27.45
N PRO A 22 27.70 0.95 -27.25
CA PRO A 22 28.16 0.54 -25.93
C PRO A 22 27.92 1.61 -24.85
N ILE A 23 27.44 1.20 -23.68
CA ILE A 23 27.16 2.07 -22.53
C ILE A 23 28.00 1.61 -21.33
N GLU A 24 28.89 2.48 -20.86
CA GLU A 24 29.75 2.19 -19.72
C GLU A 24 28.97 2.26 -18.39
N ALA A 25 29.48 1.56 -17.37
CA ALA A 25 28.88 1.61 -16.03
C ALA A 25 28.89 3.06 -15.48
N GLY A 26 27.73 3.57 -15.10
CA GLY A 26 27.55 4.95 -14.61
C GLY A 26 27.28 5.98 -15.71
N GLN A 27 27.34 5.61 -16.99
CA GLN A 27 26.97 6.50 -18.09
C GLN A 27 25.45 6.75 -18.13
N HIS A 28 25.04 7.95 -18.55
CA HIS A 28 23.64 8.32 -18.70
C HIS A 28 22.96 7.51 -19.82
N VAL A 29 21.82 6.88 -19.52
CA VAL A 29 20.99 6.11 -20.46
C VAL A 29 19.79 6.97 -20.88
N HIS A 30 19.72 7.36 -22.14
CA HIS A 30 18.69 8.25 -22.68
C HIS A 30 18.49 8.07 -24.19
N VAL A 31 17.60 8.85 -24.81
CA VAL A 31 17.21 8.67 -26.23
C VAL A 31 18.37 8.65 -27.23
N GLN A 32 19.54 9.24 -26.91
CA GLN A 32 20.72 9.18 -27.78
C GLN A 32 21.45 7.83 -27.80
N ASN A 33 21.27 6.97 -26.79
CA ASN A 33 21.94 5.67 -26.69
C ASN A 33 20.97 4.50 -26.42
N VAL A 34 19.68 4.74 -26.60
CA VAL A 34 18.61 3.74 -26.49
C VAL A 34 17.81 3.73 -27.78
N GLU A 35 17.58 2.54 -28.32
CA GLU A 35 16.71 2.34 -29.48
C GLU A 35 15.56 1.37 -29.15
N MET A 36 14.46 1.56 -29.88
CA MET A 36 13.31 0.66 -29.85
C MET A 36 13.44 -0.33 -31.00
N SER A 37 13.47 -1.61 -30.69
CA SER A 37 13.51 -2.69 -31.69
C SER A 37 12.32 -3.61 -31.45
N ASP A 38 11.87 -4.29 -32.50
CA ASP A 38 10.87 -5.34 -32.35
C ASP A 38 11.50 -6.55 -31.64
N PHE A 39 10.81 -7.11 -30.66
CA PHE A 39 11.28 -8.28 -29.93
C PHE A 39 10.10 -9.11 -29.42
N SER A 40 10.28 -10.44 -29.40
CA SER A 40 9.28 -11.33 -28.83
C SER A 40 9.17 -11.09 -27.33
N ARG A 41 8.00 -10.65 -26.89
CA ARG A 41 7.67 -10.57 -25.46
C ARG A 41 7.28 -11.96 -25.00
N ASP A 42 8.21 -12.67 -24.38
CA ASP A 42 7.85 -13.86 -23.62
C ASP A 42 7.00 -13.44 -22.43
N TYR A 43 5.72 -13.85 -22.41
CA TYR A 43 4.78 -13.51 -21.35
C TYR A 43 5.00 -14.44 -20.14
N ALA A 44 6.21 -14.40 -19.61
CA ALA A 44 6.63 -15.19 -18.47
C ALA A 44 6.20 -14.47 -17.17
N PHE A 45 4.91 -14.54 -16.86
CA PHE A 45 4.35 -13.88 -15.67
C PHE A 45 4.94 -14.47 -14.38
N GLY A 46 5.45 -13.61 -13.50
CA GLY A 46 5.90 -14.00 -12.16
C GLY A 46 7.23 -14.77 -12.09
N VAL A 47 8.01 -14.87 -13.18
CA VAL A 47 9.29 -15.60 -13.17
C VAL A 47 10.38 -14.97 -12.30
N ASP A 48 10.32 -13.64 -12.12
CA ASP A 48 11.26 -12.89 -11.28
C ASP A 48 10.70 -12.67 -9.86
N VAL A 49 9.74 -13.50 -9.41
CA VAL A 49 9.24 -13.43 -8.04
C VAL A 49 10.35 -13.82 -7.08
N HIS A 50 10.63 -12.95 -6.12
CA HIS A 50 11.53 -13.23 -5.02
C HIS A 50 10.72 -13.17 -3.74
N GLU A 51 10.81 -14.19 -2.88
CA GLU A 51 10.21 -14.12 -1.57
C GLU A 51 10.90 -13.02 -0.76
N THR A 52 10.13 -12.03 -0.33
CA THR A 52 10.63 -11.06 0.64
C THR A 52 10.86 -11.80 1.96
N PRO A 53 12.03 -11.66 2.59
CA PRO A 53 12.28 -12.28 3.88
C PRO A 53 11.23 -11.82 4.89
N LYS A 54 10.51 -12.79 5.45
CA LYS A 54 9.51 -12.52 6.48
C LYS A 54 10.24 -12.05 7.73
N THR A 55 9.88 -10.86 8.20
CA THR A 55 10.32 -10.37 9.51
C THR A 55 9.15 -10.52 10.46
N GLU A 56 9.38 -11.13 11.62
CA GLU A 56 8.37 -11.16 12.68
C GLU A 56 8.14 -9.73 13.17
N ALA A 57 6.87 -9.33 13.20
CA ALA A 57 6.45 -8.03 13.70
C ALA A 57 5.29 -8.22 14.67
N PHE A 58 5.34 -7.49 15.78
CA PHE A 58 4.34 -7.53 16.83
C PHE A 58 3.82 -6.12 17.08
N PHE A 59 2.55 -6.02 17.46
CA PHE A 59 1.95 -4.78 17.93
C PHE A 59 0.97 -5.07 19.06
N GLN A 60 0.73 -4.08 19.92
CA GLN A 60 -0.27 -4.18 20.97
C GLN A 60 -1.65 -3.92 20.35
N GLY A 61 -2.44 -4.98 20.21
CA GLY A 61 -3.78 -4.92 19.62
C GLY A 61 -4.86 -5.44 20.55
N ILE A 62 -6.11 -5.11 20.23
CA ILE A 62 -7.29 -5.52 21.00
C ILE A 62 -7.82 -6.81 20.38
N VAL A 63 -7.60 -7.93 21.07
CA VAL A 63 -8.03 -9.26 20.61
C VAL A 63 -9.52 -9.45 20.88
N ARG A 64 -10.29 -9.75 19.84
CA ARG A 64 -11.73 -10.06 19.94
C ARG A 64 -11.95 -11.54 20.18
N ALA A 65 -13.15 -11.89 20.64
CA ALA A 65 -13.53 -13.29 20.90
C ALA A 65 -13.44 -14.20 19.66
N ASP A 66 -13.50 -13.63 18.45
CA ASP A 66 -13.36 -14.34 17.18
C ASP A 66 -11.91 -14.40 16.65
N GLY A 67 -10.93 -13.92 17.43
CA GLY A 67 -9.51 -13.92 17.08
C GLY A 67 -9.06 -12.74 16.21
N ARG A 68 -9.97 -11.90 15.71
CA ARG A 68 -9.56 -10.67 15.00
C ARG A 68 -8.93 -9.68 15.98
N VAL A 69 -7.92 -8.94 15.51
CA VAL A 69 -7.18 -7.96 16.32
C VAL A 69 -7.45 -6.55 15.79
N ALA A 70 -7.94 -5.66 16.65
CA ALA A 70 -8.19 -4.26 16.31
C ALA A 70 -7.03 -3.35 16.74
N THR A 71 -6.85 -2.25 16.01
CA THR A 71 -5.85 -1.20 16.29
C THR A 71 -6.44 0.01 17.01
N ARG A 72 -7.78 0.13 17.05
CA ARG A 72 -8.54 1.23 17.66
C ARG A 72 -9.78 0.70 18.38
N ASN A 73 -10.24 1.41 19.40
CA ASN A 73 -11.38 1.05 20.23
C ASN A 73 -12.52 2.07 20.11
N TYR A 74 -13.27 2.03 19.02
CA TYR A 74 -14.40 2.94 18.78
C TYR A 74 -15.75 2.28 19.06
N ILE A 75 -16.73 3.11 19.47
CA ILE A 75 -18.15 2.75 19.45
C ILE A 75 -18.76 3.24 18.14
N GLY A 76 -19.35 2.32 17.37
CA GLY A 76 -20.11 2.64 16.16
C GLY A 76 -21.62 2.64 16.43
N ILE A 77 -22.31 3.70 16.01
CA ILE A 77 -23.78 3.76 16.02
C ILE A 77 -24.26 3.56 14.58
N LEU A 78 -24.93 2.43 14.32
CA LEU A 78 -25.40 2.06 12.98
C LEU A 78 -26.92 2.10 12.92
N THR A 79 -27.44 2.58 11.78
CA THR A 79 -28.87 2.57 11.49
C THR A 79 -29.19 1.49 10.45
N SER A 80 -30.31 0.80 10.62
CA SER A 80 -30.79 -0.18 9.63
C SER A 80 -31.54 0.48 8.45
N VAL A 81 -32.01 1.72 8.63
CA VAL A 81 -32.77 2.51 7.66
C VAL A 81 -32.38 3.98 7.74
N ASN A 82 -32.61 4.75 6.68
CA ASN A 82 -32.27 6.18 6.63
C ASN A 82 -33.07 7.03 7.62
N CYS A 83 -34.29 6.60 7.97
CA CYS A 83 -35.21 7.36 8.82
C CYS A 83 -34.61 7.69 10.19
N SER A 84 -33.70 6.85 10.70
CA SER A 84 -33.06 7.01 12.01
C SER A 84 -31.70 7.70 11.97
N ALA A 85 -31.24 8.16 10.80
CA ALA A 85 -29.92 8.81 10.67
C ALA A 85 -29.77 10.05 11.57
N THR A 86 -30.82 10.88 11.66
CA THR A 86 -30.83 12.06 12.54
C THR A 86 -30.70 11.67 14.01
N VAL A 87 -31.40 10.62 14.43
CA VAL A 87 -31.34 10.12 15.81
C VAL A 87 -29.97 9.55 16.13
N ALA A 88 -29.41 8.72 15.24
CA ALA A 88 -28.07 8.18 15.41
C ALA A 88 -27.00 9.28 15.52
N ARG A 89 -27.15 10.37 14.76
CA ARG A 89 -26.25 11.52 14.85
C ARG A 89 -26.38 12.24 16.19
N ALA A 90 -27.60 12.48 16.67
CA ALA A 90 -27.82 13.08 17.97
C ALA A 90 -27.22 12.24 19.12
N ILE A 91 -27.35 10.90 19.04
CA ILE A 91 -26.70 10.00 19.99
C ILE A 91 -25.17 10.12 19.90
N ALA A 92 -24.60 10.12 18.69
CA ALA A 92 -23.15 10.28 18.52
C ALA A 92 -22.66 11.62 19.10
N ASP A 93 -23.37 12.71 18.83
CA ASP A 93 -23.03 14.05 19.31
C ASP A 93 -23.04 14.12 20.85
N GLN A 94 -23.93 13.39 21.54
CA GLN A 94 -23.95 13.31 23.00
C GLN A 94 -22.65 12.76 23.63
N PHE A 95 -21.90 11.93 22.89
CA PHE A 95 -20.65 11.32 23.36
C PHE A 95 -19.41 11.88 22.65
N ARG A 96 -19.57 12.90 21.82
CA ARG A 96 -18.44 13.53 21.12
C ARG A 96 -17.58 14.32 22.09
N ARG A 97 -16.30 13.97 22.16
CA ARG A 97 -15.31 14.60 23.05
C ARG A 97 -15.16 16.11 22.84
N ASP A 98 -15.43 16.62 21.64
CA ASP A 98 -15.34 18.05 21.33
C ASP A 98 -16.59 18.86 21.72
N ILE A 99 -17.71 18.18 22.03
CA ILE A 99 -18.97 18.80 22.47
C ILE A 99 -19.22 18.52 23.96
N HIS A 100 -19.05 17.26 24.37
CA HIS A 100 -19.28 16.73 25.72
C HIS A 100 -18.06 15.92 26.20
N PRO A 101 -16.94 16.56 26.56
CA PRO A 101 -15.72 15.86 26.98
C PRO A 101 -15.92 14.97 28.22
N GLU A 102 -16.88 15.29 29.08
CA GLU A 102 -17.24 14.55 30.28
C GLU A 102 -17.98 13.23 30.01
N ALA A 103 -18.66 13.11 28.86
CA ALA A 103 -19.58 12.00 28.59
C ALA A 103 -18.90 10.62 28.55
N LEU A 104 -17.60 10.59 28.27
CA LEU A 104 -16.78 9.37 28.24
C LEU A 104 -15.63 9.40 29.26
N ALA A 105 -15.70 10.25 30.29
CA ALA A 105 -14.63 10.39 31.27
C ALA A 105 -14.30 9.07 32.01
N ASP A 106 -15.33 8.28 32.33
CA ASP A 106 -15.18 6.97 32.99
C ASP A 106 -14.66 5.86 32.04
N TYR A 107 -14.55 6.16 30.74
CA TYR A 107 -14.14 5.21 29.70
C TYR A 107 -12.90 5.68 28.93
N PRO A 108 -11.74 5.80 29.59
CA PRO A 108 -10.52 6.37 29.01
C PRO A 108 -9.94 5.54 27.85
N ASN A 109 -10.31 4.26 27.73
CA ASN A 109 -9.82 3.35 26.70
C ASN A 109 -10.62 3.40 25.40
N ILE A 110 -11.71 4.17 25.34
CA ILE A 110 -12.49 4.37 24.11
C ILE A 110 -11.83 5.51 23.35
N ASP A 111 -11.57 5.32 22.06
CA ASP A 111 -11.03 6.38 21.20
C ASP A 111 -12.09 7.46 20.90
#